data_AF-A0A954F1C3-F1
#
_entry.id   AF-A0A954F1C3-F1
#
_cell.length_a   1.000
_cell.length_b   1.000
_cell.length_c   1.000
_cell.angle_alpha   90.00
_cell.angle_beta   90.00
_cell.angle_gamma   90.00
#
_symmetry.space_group_name_H-M   'P 1'
#
loop_
_entity.id
_entity.type
_entity.pdbx_description
1 polymer ?
#
loop_
_entity_poly.entity_id
_entity_poly.type
_entity_poly.pdbx_seq_one_letter_code
_entity_poly.pdbx_strand_id
1 'polypeptide(L)' 'MILVEMTDGRCRSCGGQLQIVGADDVSLDVECLNEKCADGYTVETDSFADGGIHYWRLIMAELENGAEE' A
#
# COMPACT_ATOMS: atom_id res chain seq x y z
N MET A 1 -3.51 8.71 3.45
CA MET A 1 -3.72 8.00 2.17
C MET A 1 -2.40 7.97 1.42
N ILE A 2 -1.83 6.78 1.20
CA ILE A 2 -0.48 6.61 0.67
C ILE A 2 -0.53 5.93 -0.69
N LEU A 3 -0.01 6.58 -1.72
CA LEU A 3 0.06 6.04 -3.08
C LEU A 3 1.39 5.33 -3.30
N VAL A 4 1.35 4.17 -3.95
CA VAL A 4 2.56 3.44 -4.36
C VAL A 4 3.07 4.06 -5.65
N GLU A 5 4.33 4.48 -5.70
CA GLU A 5 4.92 4.98 -6.93
C GLU A 5 4.86 3.92 -8.03
N MET A 6 4.47 4.31 -9.25
CA MET A 6 4.27 3.39 -10.38
C MET A 6 5.56 2.70 -10.83
N THR A 7 6.73 3.17 -10.36
CA THR A 7 8.04 2.53 -10.53
C THR A 7 8.30 1.45 -9.50
N ASP A 8 7.70 1.55 -8.32
CA ASP A 8 7.96 0.68 -7.18
C ASP A 8 6.98 -0.49 -7.15
N GLY A 9 5.73 -0.25 -7.57
CA GLY A 9 4.68 -1.24 -7.59
C GLY A 9 3.52 -0.87 -8.50
N ARG A 10 2.86 -1.88 -9.03
CA ARG A 10 1.64 -1.74 -9.84
C ARG A 10 0.68 -2.86 -9.51
N CYS A 11 -0.61 -2.62 -9.75
CA CYS A 11 -1.63 -3.63 -9.57
C CYS A 11 -1.27 -4.88 -10.40
N ARG A 12 -1.20 -6.04 -9.75
CA ARG A 12 -0.88 -7.31 -10.41
C ARG A 12 -1.91 -7.72 -11.48
N SER A 13 -3.14 -7.24 -11.33
CA SER A 13 -4.28 -7.64 -12.17
C SER A 13 -4.44 -6.77 -13.42
N CYS A 14 -4.19 -5.45 -13.31
CA CYS A 14 -4.38 -4.52 -14.44
C CYS A 14 -3.20 -3.59 -14.72
N GLY A 15 -2.13 -3.65 -13.92
CA GLY A 15 -0.99 -2.73 -14.02
C GLY A 15 -1.29 -1.29 -13.58
N GLY A 16 -2.45 -1.04 -12.99
CA GLY A 16 -2.90 0.27 -12.53
C GLY A 16 -2.28 0.72 -11.20
N GLN A 17 -2.60 1.96 -10.83
CA GLN A 17 -2.18 2.61 -9.59
C GLN A 17 -2.69 1.86 -8.36
N LEU A 18 -1.81 1.67 -7.38
CA LEU A 18 -2.13 1.11 -6.07
C LEU A 18 -2.15 2.21 -5.01
N GLN A 19 -3.01 2.03 -4.00
CA GLN A 19 -2.99 2.76 -2.74
C GLN A 19 -2.77 1.78 -1.60
N ILE A 20 -2.07 2.21 -0.55
CA ILE A 20 -1.96 1.48 0.71
C ILE A 20 -3.10 1.92 1.60
N VAL A 21 -3.87 0.95 2.09
CA VAL A 21 -5.06 1.15 2.92
C VAL A 21 -4.89 0.63 4.35
N GLY A 22 -3.88 -0.19 4.59
CA GLY A 22 -3.59 -0.78 5.89
C GLY A 22 -2.20 -1.38 5.96
N ALA A 23 -1.76 -1.70 7.17
CA ALA A 23 -0.53 -2.42 7.44
C ALA A 23 -0.59 -3.11 8.80
N ASP A 24 0.24 -4.15 8.94
CA ASP A 24 0.58 -4.76 10.23
C ASP A 24 2.11 -4.80 10.40
N ASP A 25 2.61 -5.63 11.32
CA ASP A 25 4.03 -5.72 11.64
C ASP A 25 4.88 -6.33 10.52
N VAL A 26 4.28 -7.00 9.54
CA VAL A 26 4.99 -7.73 8.48
C VAL A 26 4.45 -7.50 7.06
N SER A 27 3.28 -6.86 6.91
CA SER A 27 2.57 -6.75 5.65
C SER A 27 1.89 -5.40 5.43
N LEU A 28 1.50 -5.17 4.17
CA LEU A 28 0.78 -3.99 3.69
C LEU A 28 -0.48 -4.44 2.94
N ASP A 29 -1.61 -3.81 3.23
CA ASP A 29 -2.84 -3.99 2.46
C ASP A 29 -2.93 -2.91 1.38
N VAL A 30 -3.11 -3.36 0.13
CA VAL A 30 -3.22 -2.46 -1.02
C VAL A 30 -4.49 -2.66 -1.80
N GLU A 31 -4.98 -1.57 -2.39
CA GLU A 31 -6.13 -1.55 -3.30
C GLU A 31 -5.77 -0.87 -4.61
N CYS A 32 -6.31 -1.40 -5.71
CA CYS A 32 -6.19 -0.78 -7.02
C CYS A 32 -7.22 0.34 -7.19
N LEU A 33 -6.75 1.55 -7.51
CA LEU A 33 -7.60 2.72 -7.76
C LEU A 33 -8.39 2.66 -9.07
N ASN A 34 -8.10 1.70 -9.94
CA ASN A 34 -8.89 1.48 -11.13
C ASN A 34 -10.20 0.79 -10.75
N GLU A 35 -11.31 1.53 -10.73
CA GLU A 35 -12.65 1.04 -10.36
C GLU A 35 -13.11 -0.17 -11.20
N LYS A 36 -12.60 -0.35 -12.42
CA LYS A 36 -12.90 -1.53 -13.24
C LYS A 36 -12.14 -2.78 -12.81
N CYS A 37 -11.01 -2.60 -12.13
CA CYS A 37 -10.23 -3.68 -11.54
C CYS A 37 -10.69 -3.94 -10.11
N ALA A 38 -10.72 -2.89 -9.27
CA ALA A 38 -11.11 -2.91 -7.86
C ALA A 38 -10.49 -4.07 -7.05
N ASP A 39 -9.29 -4.51 -7.44
CA ASP A 39 -8.61 -5.62 -6.81
C ASP A 39 -7.89 -5.13 -5.55
N GLY A 40 -7.94 -5.91 -4.49
CA GLY A 40 -7.33 -5.63 -3.20
C GLY A 40 -6.62 -6.85 -2.66
N TYR A 41 -5.41 -6.67 -2.12
CA TYR A 41 -4.61 -7.78 -1.63
C TYR A 41 -3.52 -7.33 -0.66
N THR A 42 -3.06 -8.28 0.16
CA THR A 42 -1.95 -8.10 1.09
C THR A 42 -0.63 -8.45 0.41
N VAL A 43 0.42 -7.67 0.69
CA VAL A 43 1.80 -7.89 0.23
C VAL A 43 2.77 -7.80 1.39
N GLU A 44 3.94 -8.42 1.26
CA GLU A 44 5.03 -8.23 2.24
C GLU A 44 5.52 -6.78 2.17
N THR A 45 6.04 -6.27 3.29
CA THR A 45 6.51 -4.87 3.36
C THR A 45 7.57 -4.53 2.31
N ASP A 46 8.41 -5.50 1.92
CA ASP A 46 9.48 -5.39 0.93
C ASP A 46 9.06 -5.78 -0.50
N SER A 47 7.76 -6.01 -0.74
CA SER A 47 7.23 -6.36 -2.08
C SER A 47 7.31 -5.22 -3.09
N PHE A 48 7.55 -3.99 -2.64
CA PHE A 48 7.75 -2.82 -3.49
C PHE A 48 9.25 -2.50 -3.66
N ALA A 49 9.61 -1.90 -4.79
CA ALA A 49 11.01 -1.55 -5.07
C ALA A 49 11.54 -0.35 -4.24
N ASP A 50 10.90 -0.05 -3.10
CA ASP A 50 11.34 0.95 -2.11
C ASP A 50 12.23 0.34 -1.01
N GLY A 51 12.43 -0.98 -1.03
CA GLY A 51 13.19 -1.72 -0.02
C GLY A 51 12.45 -1.88 1.31
N GLY A 52 11.13 -1.71 1.33
CA GLY A 52 10.25 -1.92 2.48
C GLY A 52 10.35 -0.87 3.59
N ILE A 53 10.80 0.35 3.25
CA ILE A 53 11.07 1.39 4.24
C ILE A 53 10.12 2.57 4.11
N HIS A 54 9.66 2.90 2.90
CA HIS A 54 8.92 4.12 2.66
C HIS A 54 7.46 3.95 3.05
N TYR A 55 6.78 2.97 2.47
CA TYR A 55 5.32 2.88 2.58
C TYR A 55 4.88 2.41 3.97
N TRP A 56 5.53 1.37 4.53
CA TRP A 56 5.20 0.85 5.86
C TRP A 56 5.34 1.92 6.96
N ARG A 57 6.42 2.70 6.94
CA ARG A 57 6.63 3.76 7.94
C ARG A 57 5.57 4.85 7.87
N LEU A 58 5.18 5.24 6.66
CA LEU A 58 4.17 6.28 6.48
C LEU A 58 2.80 5.80 6.96
N ILE A 59 2.39 4.58 6.60
CA ILE A 59 1.05 4.09 6.97
C ILE A 59 0.97 3.78 8.47
N MET A 60 2.03 3.27 9.09
CA MET A 60 2.06 3.09 10.54
C MET A 60 1.97 4.42 11.29
N ALA A 61 2.61 5.48 10.77
CA ALA A 61 2.44 6.81 11.34
C ALA A 61 1.01 7.34 11.14
N GLU A 62 0.37 7.12 9.98
CA GLU A 62 -1.03 7.50 9.77
C GLU A 62 -1.98 6.75 10.71
N LEU A 63 -1.78 5.44 10.90
CA LEU A 63 -2.60 4.60 11.78
C LEU A 63 -2.41 4.95 13.27
N GLU A 64 -1.18 5.25 13.69
CA GLU A 64 -0.88 5.68 15.06
C GLU A 64 -1.48 7.07 15.36
N ASN A 65 -1.39 8.02 14.42
CA ASN A 65 -1.97 9.36 14.57
C ASN A 65 -3.49 9.40 14.34
N GLY A 66 -4.05 8.41 13.62
CA GLY A 66 -5.49 8.26 13.40
C GLY A 66 -6.21 7.46 14.50
N ALA A 67 -5.47 6.92 15.47
CA ALA A 67 -6.02 6.23 16.65
C ALA A 67 -6.39 7.19 17.80
N GLU A 68 -6.30 8.51 17.58
CA GLU A 68 -6.88 9.52 18.46
C GLU A 68 -8.21 10.03 17.87
N GLU A 69 -9.30 9.68 18.58
CA GLU A 69 -10.73 10.08 18.49
C GLU A 69 -11.72 9.11 17.81
#